data_AF-A0A1G7Z6E2-F1
#
_entry.id   AF-A0A1G7Z6E2-F1
#
_cell.length_a   1.000
_cell.length_b   1.000
_cell.length_c   1.000
_cell.angle_alpha   90.00
_cell.angle_beta   90.00
_cell.angle_gamma   90.00
#
_symmetry.space_group_name_H-M   'P 1'
#
loop_
_entity.id
_entity.type
_entity.pdbx_description
1 polymer ?
#
loop_
_entity_poly.entity_id
_entity_poly.type
_entity_poly.pdbx_seq_one_letter_code
_entity_poly.pdbx_strand_id
1 'polypeptide(L)'
;MRLVRYTATILLLAVLLALETSLSFQADGFFHSDTKKTTTYDSYKQFAAFAEDHPTLDIHFLDVGQGDSTLIVAPTGESMLIDGGKPENGDDIVRYLETLGIDRLEWVVATHPDIDHIGGLIDVLESVDVEKVLDSGREHDTKTYRTYRNTIKKHDIDLFIAEEGERLNTDIADKLQVLNAYQESDVRNDSSIVLHMFYKDMSVLFAGDATILNEKEMVTKYNVNADILKVAHHGSLTSTGEKFVQEVHPEIAVITYDKDNTFGHPNASVVNRLRNIGAKTFTTEQSGHIQVSLYNHHIHVSKKPWEGQGRKFPTPVPRNVQSLEPSYDMDKPVNINKASKDDLTEIPYVSPVTAEFIVSYRKEHGPFRSKRELTRVNGVGKHTYKKIKKYITT
;
A
#
# COMPACT_ATOMS: atom_id res chain seq x y z
N MET A 1 71.64 -10.15 42.41
CA MET A 1 71.41 -11.13 41.32
C MET A 1 69.92 -11.36 41.17
N ARG A 2 69.45 -11.36 39.91
CA ARG A 2 68.05 -11.53 39.44
C ARG A 2 67.19 -10.26 39.33
N LEU A 3 67.74 -9.27 38.63
CA LEU A 3 67.00 -8.53 37.60
C LEU A 3 66.86 -9.45 36.36
N VAL A 4 65.96 -9.12 35.44
CA VAL A 4 65.54 -9.87 34.23
C VAL A 4 64.32 -10.75 34.47
N ARG A 5 63.12 -10.16 34.32
CA ARG A 5 61.90 -10.84 33.81
C ARG A 5 60.69 -9.94 33.54
N TYR A 6 60.74 -8.62 33.79
CA TYR A 6 59.58 -7.74 33.58
C TYR A 6 59.65 -6.80 32.37
N THR A 7 60.72 -6.81 31.58
CA THR A 7 60.84 -5.90 30.41
C THR A 7 60.35 -6.50 29.09
N ALA A 8 60.20 -7.83 28.99
CA ALA A 8 59.71 -8.47 27.76
C ALA A 8 58.18 -8.42 27.61
N THR A 9 57.44 -8.43 28.72
CA THR A 9 55.97 -8.50 28.69
C THR A 9 55.32 -7.14 28.40
N ILE A 10 55.95 -6.04 28.83
CA ILE A 10 55.45 -4.68 28.56
C ILE A 10 55.76 -4.24 27.12
N LEU A 11 56.88 -4.70 26.55
CA LEU A 11 57.19 -4.43 25.14
C LEU A 11 56.25 -5.18 24.19
N LEU A 12 55.81 -6.40 24.57
CA LEU A 12 54.87 -7.19 23.76
C LEU A 12 53.46 -6.58 23.75
N LEU A 13 52.99 -6.04 24.88
CA LEU A 13 51.70 -5.33 24.95
C LEU A 13 51.71 -4.00 24.19
N ALA A 14 52.83 -3.25 24.23
CA ALA A 14 52.93 -1.99 23.49
C ALA A 14 52.99 -2.22 21.95
N VAL A 15 53.59 -3.32 21.50
CA VAL A 15 53.61 -3.69 20.07
C VAL A 15 52.25 -4.22 19.60
N LEU A 16 51.49 -4.93 20.45
CA LEU A 16 50.12 -5.37 20.14
C LEU A 16 49.13 -4.19 20.07
N LEU A 17 49.19 -3.22 21.00
CA LEU A 17 48.37 -2.01 20.91
C LEU A 17 48.77 -1.11 19.73
N ALA A 18 50.06 -1.02 19.39
CA ALA A 18 50.50 -0.28 18.20
C ALA A 18 50.04 -0.97 16.90
N LEU A 19 50.02 -2.30 16.85
CA LEU A 19 49.48 -3.07 15.71
C LEU A 19 47.97 -2.88 15.56
N GLU A 20 47.19 -2.86 16.64
CA GLU A 20 45.74 -2.56 16.58
C GLU A 20 45.46 -1.13 16.10
N THR A 21 46.25 -0.14 16.55
CA THR A 21 46.08 1.26 16.07
C THR A 21 46.59 1.51 14.64
N SER A 22 47.43 0.61 14.11
CA SER A 22 47.91 0.68 12.72
C SER A 22 47.07 -0.14 11.73
N LEU A 23 46.28 -1.11 12.21
CA LEU A 23 45.26 -1.79 11.40
C LEU A 23 43.95 -1.01 11.32
N SER A 24 43.70 -0.07 12.24
CA SER A 24 42.47 0.74 12.27
C SER A 24 42.50 1.99 11.36
N PHE A 25 43.44 2.10 10.42
CA PHE A 25 43.50 3.24 9.48
C PHE A 25 43.61 2.84 7.99
N GLN A 26 43.35 1.56 7.67
CA GLN A 26 43.40 1.09 6.28
C GLN A 26 42.38 -0.02 5.97
N ALA A 27 41.25 -0.05 6.69
CA ALA A 27 40.14 -0.97 6.46
C ALA A 27 38.79 -0.28 6.11
N ASP A 28 38.82 1.01 5.73
CA ASP A 28 37.63 1.71 5.17
C ASP A 28 37.51 1.54 3.65
N GLY A 29 38.11 0.50 3.08
CA GLY A 29 37.96 0.13 1.68
C GLY A 29 37.95 -1.38 1.55
N PHE A 30 36.87 -1.92 0.99
CA PHE A 30 36.58 -3.34 0.76
C PHE A 30 36.05 -4.12 1.99
N PHE A 31 34.74 -4.03 2.20
CA PHE A 31 33.78 -5.17 2.17
C PHE A 31 32.37 -4.62 2.50
N HIS A 32 31.84 -3.75 1.64
CA HIS A 32 30.39 -3.84 1.39
C HIS A 32 30.27 -5.03 0.43
N SER A 33 29.99 -6.22 0.95
CA SER A 33 29.42 -7.22 0.07
C SER A 33 28.08 -6.64 -0.35
N ASP A 34 27.98 -6.12 -1.58
CA ASP A 34 26.72 -5.99 -2.28
C ASP A 34 26.16 -7.41 -2.44
N THR A 35 25.65 -7.97 -1.34
CA THR A 35 24.93 -9.24 -1.35
C THR A 35 23.65 -8.97 -2.11
N LYS A 36 23.71 -9.26 -3.40
CA LYS A 36 22.58 -9.14 -4.32
C LYS A 36 21.39 -9.88 -3.71
N LYS A 37 20.27 -9.17 -3.53
CA LYS A 37 19.01 -9.77 -3.11
C LYS A 37 18.63 -10.90 -4.05
N THR A 38 18.07 -11.96 -3.49
CA THR A 38 17.64 -13.14 -4.22
C THR A 38 16.17 -13.38 -3.96
N THR A 39 15.44 -13.68 -5.02
CA THR A 39 13.99 -13.88 -4.93
C THR A 39 13.61 -15.23 -5.51
N THR A 40 12.83 -16.00 -4.75
CA THR A 40 12.33 -17.32 -5.14
C THR A 40 10.80 -17.31 -5.20
N TYR A 41 10.25 -18.03 -6.20
CA TYR A 41 8.81 -18.12 -6.45
C TYR A 41 8.42 -19.59 -6.65
N ASP A 42 7.99 -20.25 -5.58
CA ASP A 42 7.93 -21.72 -5.57
C ASP A 42 6.57 -22.27 -5.11
N SER A 43 6.49 -23.60 -5.06
CA SER A 43 5.34 -24.31 -4.51
C SER A 43 5.27 -24.15 -2.99
N TYR A 44 4.06 -24.19 -2.42
CA TYR A 44 3.84 -24.09 -0.97
C TYR A 44 4.71 -25.06 -0.14
N LYS A 45 5.01 -26.26 -0.65
CA LYS A 45 5.85 -27.24 0.05
C LYS A 45 7.31 -26.79 0.20
N GLN A 46 7.89 -26.21 -0.85
CA GLN A 46 9.26 -25.67 -0.80
C GLN A 46 9.31 -24.41 0.06
N PHE A 47 8.26 -23.61 -0.01
CA PHE A 47 8.07 -22.44 0.83
C PHE A 47 8.00 -22.80 2.31
N ALA A 48 7.16 -23.77 2.69
CA ALA A 48 7.02 -24.20 4.08
C ALA A 48 8.33 -24.75 4.66
N ALA A 49 9.07 -25.55 3.88
CA ALA A 49 10.39 -26.03 4.31
C ALA A 49 11.38 -24.87 4.52
N PHE A 50 11.35 -23.85 3.65
CA PHE A 50 12.18 -22.67 3.83
C PHE A 50 11.83 -21.90 5.11
N ALA A 51 10.55 -21.67 5.39
CA ALA A 51 10.10 -20.98 6.60
C ALA A 51 10.36 -21.78 7.89
N GLU A 52 10.29 -23.11 7.84
CA GLU A 52 10.60 -23.97 8.99
C GLU A 52 12.09 -23.91 9.39
N ASP A 53 12.98 -23.81 8.39
CA ASP A 53 14.43 -23.82 8.60
C ASP A 53 15.02 -22.43 8.93
N HIS A 54 14.23 -21.35 8.86
CA HIS A 54 14.73 -19.98 8.99
C HIS A 54 13.80 -19.08 9.83
N PRO A 55 14.35 -18.22 10.71
CA PRO A 55 13.56 -17.19 11.40
C PRO A 55 13.19 -16.06 10.43
N THR A 56 12.04 -16.17 9.77
CA THR A 56 11.56 -15.24 8.74
C THR A 56 10.65 -14.16 9.31
N LEU A 57 10.63 -12.98 8.66
CA LEU A 57 9.50 -12.06 8.78
C LEU A 57 8.52 -12.41 7.67
N ASP A 58 7.29 -12.76 8.05
CA ASP A 58 6.28 -13.24 7.13
C ASP A 58 5.18 -12.19 6.90
N ILE A 59 4.83 -11.99 5.63
CA ILE A 59 3.79 -11.06 5.20
C ILE A 59 2.72 -11.86 4.46
N HIS A 60 1.52 -11.91 5.01
CA HIS A 60 0.38 -12.65 4.49
C HIS A 60 -0.63 -11.67 3.93
N PHE A 61 -0.69 -11.57 2.60
CA PHE A 61 -1.77 -10.86 1.91
C PHE A 61 -2.98 -11.79 1.85
N LEU A 62 -3.98 -11.51 2.67
CA LEU A 62 -5.13 -12.39 2.83
C LEU A 62 -6.13 -12.22 1.68
N ASP A 63 -6.66 -13.33 1.18
CA ASP A 63 -7.76 -13.30 0.23
C ASP A 63 -9.09 -13.05 0.95
N VAL A 64 -9.45 -11.77 1.05
CA VAL A 64 -10.72 -11.30 1.60
C VAL A 64 -11.69 -10.87 0.49
N GLY A 65 -11.40 -11.25 -0.76
CA GLY A 65 -12.14 -10.78 -1.94
C GLY A 65 -11.84 -9.31 -2.26
N GLN A 66 -12.89 -8.49 -2.33
CA GLN A 66 -12.77 -7.06 -2.66
C GLN A 66 -12.62 -6.30 -1.35
N GLY A 67 -11.38 -5.94 -1.04
CA GLY A 67 -10.94 -5.32 0.19
C GLY A 67 -9.47 -5.63 0.44
N ASP A 68 -8.95 -5.14 1.55
CA ASP A 68 -7.57 -5.41 1.98
C ASP A 68 -7.55 -6.09 3.35
N SER A 69 -6.65 -7.04 3.52
CA SER A 69 -6.19 -7.50 4.82
C SER A 69 -4.79 -8.10 4.66
N THR A 70 -3.84 -7.58 5.42
CA THR A 70 -2.44 -8.01 5.38
C THR A 70 -1.93 -8.23 6.79
N LEU A 71 -1.54 -9.46 7.09
CA LEU A 71 -0.92 -9.82 8.37
C LEU A 71 0.60 -9.84 8.22
N ILE A 72 1.31 -9.24 9.17
CA ILE A 72 2.76 -9.27 9.28
C ILE A 72 3.12 -9.99 10.57
N VAL A 73 4.00 -10.97 10.50
CA VAL A 73 4.46 -11.76 11.65
C VAL A 73 5.97 -11.73 11.69
N ALA A 74 6.53 -11.13 12.74
CA ALA A 74 7.96 -11.08 12.96
C ALA A 74 8.49 -12.45 13.46
N PRO A 75 9.80 -12.73 13.31
CA PRO A 75 10.39 -13.95 13.87
C PRO A 75 10.24 -14.07 15.40
N THR A 76 10.00 -12.96 16.09
CA THR A 76 9.74 -12.90 17.54
C THR A 76 8.34 -13.36 17.92
N GLY A 77 7.41 -13.45 16.96
CA GLY A 77 5.99 -13.69 17.16
C GLY A 77 5.15 -12.42 17.27
N GLU A 78 5.77 -11.24 17.43
CA GLU A 78 5.05 -9.97 17.36
C GLU A 78 4.41 -9.79 15.98
N SER A 79 3.18 -9.31 15.96
CA SER A 79 2.38 -9.31 14.75
C SER A 79 1.48 -8.09 14.59
N MET A 80 1.22 -7.75 13.34
CA MET A 80 0.41 -6.60 12.94
C MET A 80 -0.59 -7.00 11.87
N LEU A 81 -1.84 -6.56 12.01
CA LEU A 81 -2.86 -6.70 10.97
C LEU A 81 -3.18 -5.33 10.35
N ILE A 82 -3.00 -5.20 9.04
CA ILE A 82 -3.37 -4.02 8.26
C ILE A 82 -4.65 -4.33 7.51
N ASP A 83 -5.74 -3.65 7.87
CA ASP A 83 -7.11 -3.85 7.40
C ASP A 83 -7.65 -5.28 7.62
N GLY A 84 -8.97 -5.41 7.58
CA GLY A 84 -9.72 -6.63 7.91
C GLY A 84 -10.77 -7.01 6.87
N GLY A 85 -10.71 -6.49 5.66
CA GLY A 85 -11.73 -6.77 4.64
C GLY A 85 -13.13 -6.29 5.04
N LYS A 86 -14.14 -6.94 4.45
CA LYS A 86 -15.56 -6.72 4.75
C LYS A 86 -15.99 -7.43 6.03
N PRO A 87 -17.15 -7.09 6.61
CA PRO A 87 -17.64 -7.75 7.82
C PRO A 87 -17.70 -9.27 7.72
N GLU A 88 -18.10 -9.82 6.57
CA GLU A 88 -18.14 -11.27 6.37
C GLU A 88 -16.77 -11.98 6.42
N ASN A 89 -15.66 -11.23 6.37
CA ASN A 89 -14.31 -11.77 6.44
C ASN A 89 -13.76 -11.91 7.87
N GLY A 90 -14.36 -11.24 8.86
CA GLY A 90 -13.80 -11.15 10.22
C GLY A 90 -13.56 -12.52 10.86
N ASP A 91 -14.59 -13.37 10.86
CA ASP A 91 -14.53 -14.76 11.31
C ASP A 91 -13.43 -15.60 10.62
N ASP A 92 -13.22 -15.42 9.31
CA ASP A 92 -12.17 -16.12 8.56
C ASP A 92 -10.77 -15.63 8.96
N ILE A 93 -10.62 -14.33 9.19
CA ILE A 93 -9.35 -13.74 9.65
C ILE A 93 -9.02 -14.23 11.07
N VAL A 94 -9.98 -14.24 11.98
CA VAL A 94 -9.79 -14.78 13.34
C VAL A 94 -9.34 -16.23 13.29
N ARG A 95 -10.04 -17.08 12.51
CA ARG A 95 -9.60 -18.47 12.30
C ARG A 95 -8.20 -18.57 11.70
N TYR A 96 -7.85 -17.69 10.77
CA TYR A 96 -6.51 -17.68 10.18
C TYR A 96 -5.44 -17.37 11.23
N LEU A 97 -5.66 -16.36 12.06
CA LEU A 97 -4.78 -16.02 13.20
C LEU A 97 -4.64 -17.20 14.17
N GLU A 98 -5.74 -17.86 14.53
CA GLU A 98 -5.74 -19.06 15.38
C GLU A 98 -4.91 -20.21 14.77
N THR A 99 -4.99 -20.43 13.45
CA THR A 99 -4.19 -21.49 12.78
C THR A 99 -2.69 -21.21 12.82
N LEU A 100 -2.30 -19.94 12.94
CA LEU A 100 -0.92 -19.51 13.11
C LEU A 100 -0.51 -19.43 14.59
N GLY A 101 -1.42 -19.70 15.52
CA GLY A 101 -1.19 -19.59 16.96
C GLY A 101 -1.06 -18.13 17.44
N ILE A 102 -1.62 -17.17 16.69
CA ILE A 102 -1.60 -15.75 17.02
C ILE A 102 -2.86 -15.44 17.84
N ASP A 103 -2.67 -15.24 19.14
CA ASP A 103 -3.72 -14.82 20.07
C ASP A 103 -3.62 -13.34 20.47
N ARG A 104 -2.54 -12.66 20.04
CA ARG A 104 -2.27 -11.25 20.30
C ARG A 104 -1.68 -10.52 19.10
N LEU A 105 -2.17 -9.32 18.82
CA LEU A 105 -1.65 -8.39 17.82
C LEU A 105 -1.07 -7.15 18.52
N GLU A 106 0.18 -6.82 18.20
CA GLU A 106 0.82 -5.58 18.68
C GLU A 106 0.11 -4.35 18.09
N TRP A 107 -0.26 -4.46 16.81
CA TRP A 107 -0.90 -3.39 16.05
C TRP A 107 -2.03 -3.92 15.17
N VAL A 108 -3.14 -3.21 15.19
CA VAL A 108 -4.13 -3.24 14.11
C VAL A 108 -4.12 -1.88 13.41
N VAL A 109 -3.95 -1.86 12.09
CA VAL A 109 -3.95 -0.64 11.29
C VAL A 109 -5.23 -0.57 10.47
N ALA A 110 -6.02 0.48 10.64
CA ALA A 110 -7.19 0.79 9.82
C ALA A 110 -6.85 1.91 8.84
N THR A 111 -6.57 1.56 7.58
CA THR A 111 -6.01 2.51 6.61
C THR A 111 -6.97 3.65 6.31
N HIS A 112 -8.27 3.39 6.22
CA HIS A 112 -9.33 4.38 6.03
C HIS A 112 -10.71 3.78 6.37
N PRO A 113 -11.78 4.58 6.55
CA PRO A 113 -12.99 4.10 7.22
C PRO A 113 -13.99 3.35 6.31
N ASP A 114 -13.51 2.76 5.22
CA ASP A 114 -14.34 2.01 4.29
C ASP A 114 -14.68 0.60 4.77
N ILE A 115 -15.88 0.13 4.40
CA ILE A 115 -16.44 -1.12 4.90
C ILE A 115 -15.62 -2.34 4.52
N ASP A 116 -14.95 -2.33 3.38
CA ASP A 116 -14.06 -3.38 2.87
C ASP A 116 -12.62 -3.29 3.41
N HIS A 117 -12.39 -2.40 4.38
CA HIS A 117 -11.13 -2.27 5.11
C HIS A 117 -11.35 -2.47 6.61
N ILE A 118 -12.28 -1.75 7.24
CA ILE A 118 -12.51 -1.84 8.70
C ILE A 118 -13.55 -2.89 9.09
N GLY A 119 -14.21 -3.52 8.10
CA GLY A 119 -15.38 -4.36 8.33
C GLY A 119 -15.08 -5.56 9.22
N GLY A 120 -14.14 -6.41 8.78
CA GLY A 120 -13.76 -7.61 9.54
C GLY A 120 -12.88 -7.32 10.75
N LEU A 121 -12.32 -6.10 10.87
CA LEU A 121 -11.58 -5.71 12.08
C LEU A 121 -12.47 -5.73 13.32
N ILE A 122 -13.79 -5.55 13.19
CA ILE A 122 -14.72 -5.62 14.33
C ILE A 122 -14.64 -6.99 15.01
N ASP A 123 -14.67 -8.09 14.24
CA ASP A 123 -14.61 -9.44 14.82
C ASP A 123 -13.21 -9.75 15.36
N VAL A 124 -12.16 -9.25 14.71
CA VAL A 124 -10.77 -9.35 15.19
C VAL A 124 -10.63 -8.68 16.56
N LEU A 125 -11.08 -7.42 16.69
CA LEU A 125 -11.02 -6.66 17.94
C LEU A 125 -11.91 -7.25 19.04
N GLU A 126 -12.92 -8.06 18.69
CA GLU A 126 -13.76 -8.77 19.66
C GLU A 126 -13.15 -10.11 20.12
N SER A 127 -12.24 -10.69 19.34
CA SER A 127 -11.80 -12.09 19.51
C SER A 127 -10.32 -12.28 19.81
N VAL A 128 -9.48 -11.29 19.47
CA VAL A 128 -8.02 -11.34 19.59
C VAL A 128 -7.56 -10.24 20.55
N ASP A 129 -6.54 -10.50 21.37
CA ASP A 129 -5.95 -9.46 22.19
C ASP A 129 -5.23 -8.43 21.29
N VAL A 130 -5.63 -7.17 21.33
CA VAL A 130 -5.05 -6.11 20.49
C VAL A 130 -4.53 -5.01 21.39
N GLU A 131 -3.24 -4.74 21.33
CA GLU A 131 -2.66 -3.69 22.17
C GLU A 131 -2.99 -2.30 21.63
N LYS A 132 -2.71 -2.07 20.35
CA LYS A 132 -2.72 -0.75 19.75
C LYS A 132 -3.45 -0.76 18.42
N VAL A 133 -4.22 0.28 18.19
CA VAL A 133 -4.86 0.55 16.90
C VAL A 133 -4.30 1.83 16.32
N LEU A 134 -3.82 1.78 15.08
CA LEU A 134 -3.51 2.96 14.28
C LEU A 134 -4.68 3.23 13.33
N ASP A 135 -5.39 4.33 13.53
CA ASP A 135 -6.52 4.77 12.69
C ASP A 135 -6.12 6.01 11.88
N SER A 136 -6.65 6.13 10.66
CA SER A 136 -6.39 7.30 9.82
C SER A 136 -6.80 8.63 10.46
N GLY A 137 -7.73 8.64 11.42
CA GLY A 137 -8.37 9.82 11.99
C GLY A 137 -9.57 10.32 11.19
N ARG A 138 -9.84 9.75 10.00
CA ARG A 138 -10.98 10.16 9.18
C ARG A 138 -12.29 9.59 9.72
N GLU A 139 -13.18 10.47 10.14
CA GLU A 139 -14.52 10.09 10.55
C GLU A 139 -15.42 9.72 9.36
N HIS A 140 -16.36 8.80 9.59
CA HIS A 140 -17.36 8.39 8.61
C HIS A 140 -18.68 8.02 9.29
N ASP A 141 -19.79 8.62 8.87
CA ASP A 141 -21.11 8.38 9.46
C ASP A 141 -21.76 7.09 8.94
N THR A 142 -21.14 5.95 9.25
CA THR A 142 -21.67 4.62 8.92
C THR A 142 -21.90 3.79 10.17
N LYS A 143 -22.75 2.76 10.07
CA LYS A 143 -22.91 1.78 11.13
C LYS A 143 -21.57 1.07 11.43
N THR A 144 -20.85 0.66 10.38
CA THR A 144 -19.57 -0.06 10.50
C THR A 144 -18.55 0.77 11.26
N TYR A 145 -18.31 2.02 10.87
CA TYR A 145 -17.34 2.89 11.56
C TYR A 145 -17.68 3.12 13.03
N ARG A 146 -18.97 3.37 13.34
CA ARG A 146 -19.42 3.49 14.74
C ARG A 146 -19.20 2.22 15.54
N THR A 147 -19.52 1.06 14.98
CA THR A 147 -19.30 -0.23 15.66
C THR A 147 -17.82 -0.43 15.93
N TYR A 148 -16.97 -0.26 14.91
CA TYR A 148 -15.51 -0.34 15.03
C TYR A 148 -14.94 0.57 16.14
N ARG A 149 -15.30 1.86 16.15
CA ARG A 149 -14.85 2.80 17.21
C ARG A 149 -15.39 2.43 18.60
N ASN A 150 -16.59 1.88 18.68
CA ASN A 150 -17.17 1.42 19.95
C ASN A 150 -16.49 0.14 20.45
N THR A 151 -16.10 -0.78 19.56
CA THR A 151 -15.38 -2.01 19.91
C THR A 151 -14.01 -1.67 20.49
N ILE A 152 -13.27 -0.73 19.89
CA ILE A 152 -12.00 -0.22 20.43
C ILE A 152 -12.18 0.30 21.86
N LYS A 153 -13.19 1.15 22.09
CA LYS A 153 -13.51 1.69 23.42
C LYS A 153 -13.96 0.64 24.42
N LYS A 154 -14.72 -0.36 23.95
CA LYS A 154 -15.26 -1.44 24.80
C LYS A 154 -14.13 -2.30 25.37
N HIS A 155 -13.09 -2.54 24.57
CA HIS A 155 -11.94 -3.36 24.95
C HIS A 155 -10.77 -2.56 25.51
N ASP A 156 -10.93 -1.25 25.70
CA ASP A 156 -9.89 -0.35 26.25
C ASP A 156 -8.57 -0.41 25.46
N ILE A 157 -8.68 -0.51 24.13
CA ILE A 157 -7.53 -0.61 23.23
C ILE A 157 -6.93 0.78 22.99
N ASP A 158 -5.60 0.89 23.05
CA ASP A 158 -4.90 2.15 22.81
C ASP A 158 -5.07 2.61 21.35
N LEU A 159 -5.77 3.72 21.16
CA LEU A 159 -6.05 4.28 19.84
C LEU A 159 -5.09 5.43 19.50
N PHE A 160 -4.30 5.24 18.44
CA PHE A 160 -3.42 6.24 17.85
C PHE A 160 -4.01 6.74 16.53
N ILE A 161 -3.88 8.04 16.29
CA ILE A 161 -4.23 8.65 15.01
C ILE A 161 -2.95 8.81 14.20
N ALA A 162 -2.96 8.29 12.97
CA ALA A 162 -1.79 8.35 12.11
C ALA A 162 -1.42 9.78 11.73
N GLU A 163 -0.14 10.12 11.89
CA GLU A 163 0.44 11.40 11.48
C GLU A 163 1.46 11.20 10.35
N GLU A 164 1.34 12.00 9.29
CA GLU A 164 2.25 11.90 8.15
C GLU A 164 3.71 12.15 8.59
N GLY A 165 4.61 11.24 8.20
CA GLY A 165 6.03 11.29 8.50
C GLY A 165 6.44 10.63 9.81
N GLU A 166 5.49 10.28 10.68
CA GLU A 166 5.79 9.62 11.96
C GLU A 166 6.39 8.23 11.77
N ARG A 167 7.07 7.75 12.81
CA ARG A 167 7.60 6.38 12.86
C ARG A 167 6.94 5.65 14.01
N LEU A 168 6.36 4.50 13.71
CA LEU A 168 5.78 3.63 14.73
C LEU A 168 6.91 2.98 15.53
N ASN A 169 6.72 2.93 16.84
CA ASN A 169 7.56 2.13 17.73
C ASN A 169 7.00 0.71 17.79
N THR A 170 7.72 -0.24 17.20
CA THR A 170 7.33 -1.65 17.09
C THR A 170 8.59 -2.52 17.00
N ASP A 171 8.50 -3.74 17.54
CA ASP A 171 9.56 -4.74 17.45
C ASP A 171 9.42 -5.62 16.19
N ILE A 172 8.41 -5.36 15.35
CA ILE A 172 8.12 -6.13 14.13
C ILE A 172 9.15 -5.87 13.03
N ALA A 173 9.61 -4.63 12.88
CA ALA A 173 10.49 -4.21 11.79
C ALA A 173 11.50 -3.15 12.25
N ASP A 174 12.65 -3.03 11.56
CA ASP A 174 13.70 -2.07 11.92
C ASP A 174 13.23 -0.61 11.81
N LYS A 175 12.27 -0.37 10.90
CA LYS A 175 11.61 0.92 10.75
C LYS A 175 10.25 0.73 10.09
N LEU A 176 9.22 1.34 10.67
CA LEU A 176 7.90 1.46 10.07
C LEU A 176 7.48 2.94 10.05
N GLN A 177 7.35 3.53 8.87
CA GLN A 177 7.07 4.96 8.71
C GLN A 177 5.74 5.20 7.99
N VAL A 178 4.96 6.15 8.49
CA VAL A 178 3.74 6.64 7.82
C VAL A 178 4.14 7.65 6.74
N LEU A 179 3.82 7.37 5.48
CA LEU A 179 4.09 8.27 4.35
C LEU A 179 2.86 9.09 3.91
N ASN A 180 1.67 8.60 4.22
CA ASN A 180 0.40 9.30 4.01
C ASN A 180 -0.54 8.91 5.16
N ALA A 181 -1.35 9.86 5.61
CA ALA A 181 -2.41 9.69 6.59
C ALA A 181 -3.54 10.68 6.27
N TYR A 182 -4.53 10.83 7.14
CA TYR A 182 -5.60 11.80 6.91
C TYR A 182 -5.08 13.25 6.81
N GLN A 183 -5.42 13.87 5.69
CA GLN A 183 -5.49 15.32 5.54
C GLN A 183 -6.93 15.67 5.15
N GLU A 184 -7.42 16.88 5.48
CA GLU A 184 -8.77 17.31 5.10
C GLU A 184 -8.96 17.21 3.56
N SER A 185 -9.77 16.24 3.13
CA SER A 185 -10.10 15.99 1.72
C SER A 185 -11.52 15.43 1.59
N ASP A 186 -12.25 15.83 0.55
CA ASP A 186 -13.56 15.27 0.21
C ASP A 186 -13.47 13.83 -0.35
N VAL A 187 -12.28 13.41 -0.80
CA VAL A 187 -12.05 12.06 -1.33
C VAL A 187 -11.63 11.15 -0.19
N ARG A 188 -12.45 10.13 0.08
CA ARG A 188 -12.24 9.22 1.23
C ARG A 188 -10.88 8.55 1.22
N ASN A 189 -10.52 7.98 0.08
CA ASN A 189 -9.29 7.21 -0.09
C ASN A 189 -8.02 8.06 0.07
N ASP A 190 -8.12 9.40 0.01
CA ASP A 190 -6.97 10.27 0.28
C ASP A 190 -6.47 10.16 1.73
N SER A 191 -7.30 9.66 2.64
CA SER A 191 -6.90 9.41 4.03
C SER A 191 -6.23 8.06 4.26
N SER A 192 -6.00 7.27 3.21
CA SER A 192 -5.39 5.94 3.35
C SER A 192 -4.04 6.05 4.03
N ILE A 193 -3.87 5.36 5.15
CA ILE A 193 -2.54 5.20 5.75
C ILE A 193 -1.67 4.45 4.73
N VAL A 194 -0.53 5.04 4.39
CA VAL A 194 0.52 4.39 3.61
C VAL A 194 1.71 4.12 4.52
N LEU A 195 2.08 2.85 4.65
CA LEU A 195 3.20 2.43 5.50
C LEU A 195 4.40 2.00 4.66
N HIS A 196 5.58 2.52 5.00
CA HIS A 196 6.86 2.07 4.45
C HIS A 196 7.64 1.33 5.54
N MET A 197 7.72 0.01 5.38
CA MET A 197 8.41 -0.90 6.28
C MET A 197 9.80 -1.21 5.75
N PHE A 198 10.80 -1.18 6.63
CA PHE A 198 12.16 -1.64 6.36
C PHE A 198 12.48 -2.78 7.30
N TYR A 199 12.98 -3.87 6.74
CA TYR A 199 13.47 -5.04 7.47
C TYR A 199 14.79 -5.51 6.84
N LYS A 200 15.88 -5.28 7.58
CA LYS A 200 17.27 -5.39 7.13
C LYS A 200 17.50 -4.54 5.89
N ASP A 201 17.98 -5.14 4.80
CA ASP A 201 18.18 -4.48 3.52
C ASP A 201 16.92 -4.47 2.65
N MET A 202 15.81 -5.08 3.08
CA MET A 202 14.56 -5.17 2.32
C MET A 202 13.55 -4.12 2.75
N SER A 203 12.68 -3.71 1.84
CA SER A 203 11.58 -2.79 2.14
C SER A 203 10.26 -3.11 1.44
N VAL A 204 9.17 -2.75 2.11
CA VAL A 204 7.80 -3.00 1.67
C VAL A 204 6.98 -1.72 1.79
N LEU A 205 6.26 -1.38 0.73
CA LEU A 205 5.33 -0.25 0.72
C LEU A 205 3.88 -0.77 0.69
N PHE A 206 3.15 -0.51 1.77
CA PHE A 206 1.73 -0.82 1.90
C PHE A 206 0.91 0.41 1.49
N ALA A 207 0.49 0.46 0.22
CA ALA A 207 -0.09 1.69 -0.34
C ALA A 207 -1.59 1.90 -0.06
N GLY A 208 -2.24 0.98 0.66
CA GLY A 208 -3.67 1.03 0.96
C GLY A 208 -4.50 1.38 -0.29
N ASP A 209 -5.34 2.39 -0.17
CA ASP A 209 -6.16 2.92 -1.25
C ASP A 209 -5.71 4.29 -1.78
N ALA A 210 -4.45 4.66 -1.51
CA ALA A 210 -3.88 5.95 -1.89
C ALA A 210 -4.16 6.31 -3.35
N THR A 211 -4.54 7.56 -3.59
CA THR A 211 -4.85 8.06 -4.94
C THR A 211 -3.59 8.58 -5.63
N ILE A 212 -3.66 8.82 -6.95
CA ILE A 212 -2.57 9.47 -7.70
C ILE A 212 -2.13 10.82 -7.07
N LEU A 213 -3.01 11.51 -6.34
CA LEU A 213 -2.66 12.74 -5.65
C LEU A 213 -1.75 12.45 -4.44
N ASN A 214 -2.13 11.52 -3.57
CA ASN A 214 -1.29 11.08 -2.45
C ASN A 214 0.07 10.58 -2.96
N GLU A 215 0.06 9.76 -4.01
CA GLU A 215 1.27 9.21 -4.63
C GLU A 215 2.25 10.28 -5.07
N LYS A 216 1.75 11.35 -5.70
CA LYS A 216 2.56 12.48 -6.15
C LYS A 216 3.17 13.23 -4.96
N GLU A 217 2.40 13.43 -3.90
CA GLU A 217 2.90 14.07 -2.67
C GLU A 217 3.99 13.23 -2.01
N MET A 218 3.73 11.93 -1.82
CA MET A 218 4.69 11.00 -1.22
C MET A 218 6.01 10.97 -1.99
N VAL A 219 5.96 10.87 -3.33
CA VAL A 219 7.15 10.90 -4.19
C VAL A 219 7.95 12.21 -4.06
N THR A 220 7.27 13.31 -3.75
CA THR A 220 7.93 14.63 -3.60
C THR A 220 8.60 14.77 -2.22
N LYS A 221 8.01 14.17 -1.18
CA LYS A 221 8.41 14.33 0.22
C LYS A 221 9.37 13.23 0.71
N TYR A 222 9.25 12.02 0.18
CA TYR A 222 9.86 10.82 0.74
C TYR A 222 10.56 9.98 -0.33
N ASN A 223 11.51 9.15 0.11
CA ASN A 223 11.96 8.02 -0.69
C ASN A 223 10.91 6.89 -0.60
N VAL A 224 10.24 6.63 -1.72
CA VAL A 224 9.20 5.59 -1.84
C VAL A 224 9.73 4.28 -2.41
N ASN A 225 11.03 4.16 -2.68
CA ASN A 225 11.62 2.94 -3.22
C ASN A 225 11.39 1.74 -2.28
N ALA A 226 10.82 0.66 -2.83
CA ALA A 226 10.53 -0.55 -2.07
C ALA A 226 10.69 -1.80 -2.93
N ASP A 227 11.14 -2.91 -2.34
CA ASP A 227 11.26 -4.20 -3.07
C ASP A 227 9.88 -4.80 -3.35
N ILE A 228 8.96 -4.66 -2.40
CA ILE A 228 7.61 -5.19 -2.45
C ILE A 228 6.60 -4.04 -2.37
N LEU A 229 5.67 -3.98 -3.31
CA LEU A 229 4.55 -3.04 -3.31
C LEU A 229 3.24 -3.81 -3.12
N LYS A 230 2.51 -3.51 -2.05
CA LYS A 230 1.06 -3.75 -2.05
C LYS A 230 0.42 -2.67 -2.90
N VAL A 231 -0.07 -3.07 -4.07
CA VAL A 231 -0.63 -2.18 -5.08
C VAL A 231 -1.84 -1.43 -4.51
N ALA A 232 -1.85 -0.13 -4.74
CA ALA A 232 -2.86 0.77 -4.21
C ALA A 232 -4.23 0.49 -4.81
N HIS A 233 -5.28 0.55 -3.99
CA HIS A 233 -6.68 0.55 -4.40
C HIS A 233 -7.02 -0.62 -5.33
N HIS A 234 -6.53 -1.81 -4.99
CA HIS A 234 -6.76 -3.05 -5.73
C HIS A 234 -6.32 -3.01 -7.21
N GLY A 235 -5.45 -2.06 -7.58
CA GLY A 235 -5.10 -1.79 -8.97
C GLY A 235 -6.14 -0.98 -9.73
N SER A 236 -6.87 -0.09 -9.06
CA SER A 236 -7.75 0.91 -9.67
C SER A 236 -7.00 1.83 -10.63
N LEU A 237 -7.66 2.26 -11.71
CA LEU A 237 -7.08 3.24 -12.65
C LEU A 237 -6.78 4.60 -11.98
N THR A 238 -7.42 4.89 -10.84
CA THR A 238 -7.26 6.14 -10.08
C THR A 238 -6.06 6.16 -9.15
N SER A 239 -5.32 5.05 -9.12
CA SER A 239 -4.16 4.81 -8.28
C SER A 239 -3.06 4.11 -9.08
N THR A 240 -1.94 3.86 -8.42
CA THR A 240 -0.71 3.27 -8.93
C THR A 240 -0.28 3.94 -10.23
N GLY A 241 -0.04 5.25 -10.16
CA GLY A 241 0.35 6.10 -11.29
C GLY A 241 1.74 5.77 -11.85
N GLU A 242 2.01 6.20 -13.09
CA GLU A 242 3.27 5.94 -13.78
C GLU A 242 4.50 6.42 -13.01
N LYS A 243 4.49 7.69 -12.58
CA LYS A 243 5.62 8.26 -11.87
C LYS A 243 5.84 7.59 -10.52
N PHE A 244 4.76 7.24 -9.83
CA PHE A 244 4.83 6.51 -8.56
C PHE A 244 5.48 5.14 -8.74
N VAL A 245 5.01 4.34 -9.70
CA VAL A 245 5.58 3.01 -9.99
C VAL A 245 7.07 3.10 -10.37
N GLN A 246 7.47 4.12 -11.11
CA GLN A 246 8.88 4.35 -11.47
C GLN A 246 9.78 4.65 -10.26
N GLU A 247 9.27 5.40 -9.29
CA GLU A 247 10.02 5.80 -8.08
C GLU A 247 9.99 4.71 -7.00
N VAL A 248 8.88 3.98 -6.86
CA VAL A 248 8.82 2.79 -5.99
C VAL A 248 9.76 1.71 -6.53
N HIS A 249 9.75 1.48 -7.85
CA HIS A 249 10.58 0.47 -8.53
C HIS A 249 10.52 -0.92 -7.89
N PRO A 250 9.32 -1.52 -7.69
CA PRO A 250 9.22 -2.79 -7.00
C PRO A 250 9.69 -3.98 -7.84
N GLU A 251 10.33 -4.96 -7.21
CA GLU A 251 10.53 -6.28 -7.81
C GLU A 251 9.22 -7.09 -7.76
N ILE A 252 8.46 -6.97 -6.67
CA ILE A 252 7.23 -7.70 -6.42
C ILE A 252 6.06 -6.72 -6.24
N ALA A 253 4.96 -6.96 -6.94
CA ALA A 253 3.73 -6.19 -6.81
C ALA A 253 2.55 -7.11 -6.49
N VAL A 254 1.95 -6.95 -5.31
CA VAL A 254 0.81 -7.76 -4.86
C VAL A 254 -0.49 -6.97 -5.03
N ILE A 255 -1.46 -7.55 -5.72
CA ILE A 255 -2.78 -6.96 -6.01
C ILE A 255 -3.86 -7.81 -5.35
N THR A 256 -4.52 -7.27 -4.33
CA THR A 256 -5.67 -7.89 -3.66
C THR A 256 -6.96 -7.45 -4.36
N TYR A 257 -7.78 -8.39 -4.81
CA TYR A 257 -9.09 -8.10 -5.38
C TYR A 257 -9.91 -9.39 -5.51
N ASP A 258 -11.23 -9.23 -5.64
CA ASP A 258 -12.15 -10.34 -5.91
C ASP A 258 -12.19 -10.66 -7.41
N LYS A 259 -12.11 -11.94 -7.78
CA LYS A 259 -12.38 -12.40 -9.16
C LYS A 259 -13.71 -11.89 -9.72
N ASP A 260 -14.71 -11.70 -8.88
CA ASP A 260 -16.05 -11.29 -9.29
C ASP A 260 -16.29 -9.79 -9.09
N ASN A 261 -15.24 -9.01 -8.78
CA ASN A 261 -15.39 -7.56 -8.59
C ASN A 261 -15.99 -6.89 -9.83
N THR A 262 -16.96 -5.99 -9.62
CA THR A 262 -17.61 -5.25 -10.72
C THR A 262 -16.94 -3.91 -11.02
N PHE A 263 -15.89 -3.55 -10.26
CA PHE A 263 -15.18 -2.28 -10.39
C PHE A 263 -14.25 -2.25 -11.61
N GLY A 264 -13.87 -3.44 -12.10
CA GLY A 264 -12.91 -3.55 -13.19
C GLY A 264 -11.47 -3.59 -12.70
N HIS A 265 -11.26 -3.99 -11.45
CA HIS A 265 -9.95 -4.16 -10.85
C HIS A 265 -9.38 -5.56 -11.14
N PRO A 266 -8.05 -5.69 -11.27
CA PRO A 266 -7.11 -4.62 -11.51
C PRO A 266 -7.28 -4.09 -12.93
N ASN A 267 -7.08 -2.79 -13.11
CA ASN A 267 -7.12 -2.18 -14.43
C ASN A 267 -5.88 -2.58 -15.24
N ALA A 268 -6.07 -2.91 -16.52
CA ALA A 268 -5.00 -3.35 -17.41
C ALA A 268 -3.86 -2.32 -17.55
N SER A 269 -4.17 -1.02 -17.50
CA SER A 269 -3.15 0.03 -17.52
C SER A 269 -2.26 -0.04 -16.28
N VAL A 270 -2.81 -0.26 -15.09
CA VAL A 270 -2.02 -0.43 -13.85
C VAL A 270 -1.10 -1.65 -13.96
N VAL A 271 -1.64 -2.79 -14.39
CA VAL A 271 -0.87 -4.02 -14.57
C VAL A 271 0.28 -3.81 -15.56
N ASN A 272 0.03 -3.10 -16.67
CA ASN A 272 1.06 -2.81 -17.66
C ASN A 272 2.15 -1.88 -17.12
N ARG A 273 1.82 -0.88 -16.29
CA ARG A 273 2.82 0.00 -15.66
C ARG A 273 3.80 -0.79 -14.80
N LEU A 274 3.28 -1.66 -13.94
CA LEU A 274 4.08 -2.53 -13.06
C LEU A 274 4.99 -3.46 -13.87
N ARG A 275 4.46 -4.08 -14.94
CA ARG A 275 5.24 -4.98 -15.79
C ARG A 275 6.30 -4.28 -16.62
N ASN A 276 6.02 -3.06 -17.09
CA ASN A 276 6.96 -2.29 -17.89
C ASN A 276 8.24 -1.92 -17.13
N ILE A 277 8.16 -1.80 -15.80
CA ILE A 277 9.35 -1.60 -14.94
C ILE A 277 10.00 -2.91 -14.47
N GLY A 278 9.44 -4.06 -14.86
CA GLY A 278 9.99 -5.39 -14.58
C GLY A 278 9.37 -6.12 -13.38
N ALA A 279 8.39 -5.54 -12.69
CA ALA A 279 7.81 -6.14 -11.50
C ALA A 279 7.09 -7.47 -11.80
N LYS A 280 7.26 -8.44 -10.90
CA LYS A 280 6.45 -9.66 -10.85
C LYS A 280 5.16 -9.37 -10.11
N THR A 281 4.04 -9.55 -10.80
CA THR A 281 2.71 -9.33 -10.22
C THR A 281 2.19 -10.59 -9.56
N PHE A 282 1.52 -10.47 -8.42
CA PHE A 282 0.82 -11.56 -7.72
C PHE A 282 -0.60 -11.10 -7.38
N THR A 283 -1.57 -12.01 -7.41
CA THR A 283 -2.97 -11.67 -7.14
C THR A 283 -3.62 -12.66 -6.18
N THR A 284 -4.39 -12.15 -5.23
CA THR A 284 -5.19 -13.02 -4.34
C THR A 284 -6.24 -13.79 -5.13
N GLU A 285 -6.81 -13.15 -6.14
CA GLU A 285 -7.75 -13.77 -7.09
C GLU A 285 -7.28 -15.11 -7.67
N GLN A 286 -6.02 -15.19 -8.12
CA GLN A 286 -5.47 -16.42 -8.66
C GLN A 286 -4.99 -17.37 -7.56
N SER A 287 -4.50 -16.82 -6.45
CA SER A 287 -3.58 -17.53 -5.55
C SER A 287 -4.18 -17.88 -4.19
N GLY A 288 -5.36 -17.35 -3.85
CA GLY A 288 -5.83 -17.24 -2.47
C GLY A 288 -4.87 -16.36 -1.66
N HIS A 289 -4.70 -16.67 -0.38
CA HIS A 289 -3.68 -16.01 0.45
C HIS A 289 -2.28 -16.12 -0.19
N ILE A 290 -1.55 -15.02 -0.20
CA ILE A 290 -0.15 -14.95 -0.67
C ILE A 290 0.72 -14.64 0.52
N GLN A 291 1.64 -15.55 0.84
CA GLN A 291 2.68 -15.32 1.85
C GLN A 291 4.00 -14.95 1.18
N VAL A 292 4.67 -13.95 1.74
CA VAL A 292 6.04 -13.52 1.40
C VAL A 292 6.89 -13.58 2.66
N SER A 293 7.97 -14.36 2.63
CA SER A 293 8.93 -14.48 3.74
C SER A 293 10.21 -13.74 3.45
N LEU A 294 10.65 -12.91 4.39
CA LEU A 294 11.88 -12.13 4.33
C LEU A 294 12.92 -12.74 5.27
N TYR A 295 14.08 -13.11 4.73
CA TYR A 295 15.18 -13.68 5.52
C TYR A 295 16.54 -13.28 4.97
N ASN A 296 17.30 -12.52 5.75
CA ASN A 296 18.57 -11.93 5.34
C ASN A 296 18.41 -11.14 4.03
N HIS A 297 19.02 -11.59 2.92
CA HIS A 297 18.90 -10.96 1.59
C HIS A 297 17.96 -11.75 0.66
N HIS A 298 17.10 -12.59 1.24
CA HIS A 298 16.23 -13.51 0.50
C HIS A 298 14.76 -13.14 0.67
N ILE A 299 14.06 -13.03 -0.46
CA ILE A 299 12.60 -12.87 -0.52
C ILE A 299 12.02 -14.15 -1.11
N HIS A 300 11.18 -14.85 -0.35
CA HIS A 300 10.51 -16.06 -0.83
C HIS A 300 9.00 -15.81 -0.93
N VAL A 301 8.43 -15.96 -2.12
CA VAL A 301 6.98 -15.88 -2.32
C VAL A 301 6.41 -17.30 -2.44
N SER A 302 5.38 -17.60 -1.66
CA SER A 302 4.69 -18.90 -1.61
C SER A 302 3.93 -19.30 -2.89
N LYS A 303 3.95 -18.44 -3.92
CA LYS A 303 3.18 -18.55 -5.15
C LYS A 303 4.04 -18.19 -6.35
N LYS A 304 3.55 -18.57 -7.54
CA LYS A 304 4.14 -18.17 -8.82
C LYS A 304 3.58 -16.82 -9.29
N PRO A 305 4.34 -16.04 -10.07
CA PRO A 305 3.85 -14.79 -10.65
C PRO A 305 2.57 -14.98 -11.46
N TRP A 306 1.66 -14.02 -11.36
CA TRP A 306 0.41 -13.92 -12.11
C TRP A 306 0.66 -13.41 -13.53
N GLU A 307 0.11 -14.11 -14.53
CA GLU A 307 0.27 -13.79 -15.96
C GLU A 307 -0.94 -13.05 -16.58
N GLY A 308 -2.02 -12.81 -15.81
CA GLY A 308 -3.24 -12.17 -16.31
C GLY A 308 -3.03 -10.71 -16.75
N GLN A 309 -3.90 -10.16 -17.61
CA GLN A 309 -3.68 -8.83 -18.24
C GLN A 309 -4.41 -7.67 -17.55
N GLY A 310 -5.10 -7.93 -16.45
CA GLY A 310 -6.07 -6.99 -15.88
C GLY A 310 -7.26 -6.74 -16.81
N ARG A 311 -8.11 -5.79 -16.43
CA ARG A 311 -9.37 -5.47 -17.10
C ARG A 311 -9.30 -4.10 -17.74
N LYS A 312 -9.87 -3.95 -18.94
CA LYS A 312 -9.97 -2.66 -19.63
C LYS A 312 -11.18 -1.81 -19.15
N PHE A 313 -11.82 -2.23 -18.06
CA PHE A 313 -12.95 -1.56 -17.41
C PHE A 313 -12.45 -0.39 -16.54
N PRO A 314 -13.29 0.60 -16.18
CA PRO A 314 -14.72 0.45 -15.86
C PRO A 314 -15.65 0.48 -17.07
N THR A 315 -16.57 -0.50 -17.15
CA THR A 315 -17.92 -0.21 -17.65
C THR A 315 -18.66 0.45 -16.49
N PRO A 316 -19.45 1.51 -16.70
CA PRO A 316 -20.26 2.09 -15.65
C PRO A 316 -21.11 1.01 -14.96
N VAL A 317 -20.97 0.86 -13.64
CA VAL A 317 -21.94 0.13 -12.83
C VAL A 317 -23.27 0.90 -12.91
N PRO A 318 -24.40 0.29 -13.29
CA PRO A 318 -25.69 0.96 -13.21
C PRO A 318 -25.99 1.26 -11.73
N ARG A 319 -25.94 2.53 -11.31
CA ARG A 319 -26.57 2.94 -10.05
C ARG A 319 -28.06 3.10 -10.30
N ASN A 320 -28.85 2.26 -9.66
CA ASN A 320 -30.27 2.51 -9.45
C ASN A 320 -30.40 3.39 -8.18
N VAL A 321 -30.34 4.71 -8.35
CA VAL A 321 -30.71 5.66 -7.29
C VAL A 321 -31.39 6.86 -7.96
N GLN A 322 -32.68 7.04 -7.66
CA GLN A 322 -33.35 8.33 -7.81
C GLN A 322 -32.51 9.40 -7.10
N SER A 323 -31.79 10.22 -7.85
CA SER A 323 -31.03 11.35 -7.30
C SER A 323 -31.69 12.64 -7.75
N LEU A 324 -32.15 13.40 -6.76
CA LEU A 324 -32.50 14.81 -6.88
C LEU A 324 -31.31 15.55 -7.51
N GLU A 325 -31.51 16.23 -8.63
CA GLU A 325 -30.43 17.02 -9.25
C GLU A 325 -30.13 18.25 -8.38
N PRO A 326 -28.87 18.48 -7.96
CA PRO A 326 -28.49 19.74 -7.34
C PRO A 326 -28.52 20.87 -8.37
N SER A 327 -29.02 22.03 -7.95
CA SER A 327 -29.01 23.28 -8.72
C SER A 327 -27.60 23.89 -8.69
N TYR A 328 -26.78 23.59 -9.69
CA TYR A 328 -25.51 24.28 -9.91
C TYR A 328 -25.76 25.52 -10.77
N ASP A 329 -25.54 26.70 -10.21
CA ASP A 329 -25.59 27.98 -10.93
C ASP A 329 -24.16 28.33 -11.39
N MET A 330 -23.85 28.06 -12.65
CA MET A 330 -22.57 28.38 -13.27
C MET A 330 -22.79 29.53 -14.25
N ASP A 331 -22.37 30.74 -13.87
CA ASP A 331 -22.53 31.95 -14.69
C ASP A 331 -21.83 31.87 -16.06
N LYS A 332 -20.82 30.99 -16.23
CA LYS A 332 -20.06 30.82 -17.49
C LYS A 332 -19.62 29.37 -17.74
N PRO A 333 -19.80 28.84 -18.97
CA PRO A 333 -19.26 27.54 -19.37
C PRO A 333 -17.72 27.48 -19.40
N VAL A 334 -17.14 26.38 -18.92
CA VAL A 334 -15.69 26.13 -18.85
C VAL A 334 -15.14 25.68 -20.22
N ASN A 335 -14.04 26.29 -20.68
CA ASN A 335 -13.40 25.89 -21.95
C ASN A 335 -12.51 24.65 -21.76
N ILE A 336 -12.91 23.51 -22.32
CA ILE A 336 -12.24 22.21 -22.09
C ILE A 336 -10.87 22.09 -22.75
N ASN A 337 -10.51 22.99 -23.65
CA ASN A 337 -9.19 23.05 -24.29
C ASN A 337 -8.21 23.96 -23.54
N LYS A 338 -8.71 24.88 -22.71
CA LYS A 338 -7.91 25.88 -22.00
C LYS A 338 -7.91 25.72 -20.48
N ALA A 339 -8.99 25.19 -19.93
CA ALA A 339 -9.19 25.00 -18.50
C ALA A 339 -8.06 24.18 -17.88
N SER A 340 -7.55 24.62 -16.74
CA SER A 340 -6.67 23.83 -15.88
C SER A 340 -7.43 22.62 -15.30
N LYS A 341 -6.72 21.73 -14.59
CA LYS A 341 -7.38 20.62 -13.89
C LYS A 341 -8.40 21.14 -12.87
N ASP A 342 -8.05 22.20 -12.14
CA ASP A 342 -8.89 22.79 -11.09
C ASP A 342 -10.11 23.47 -11.69
N ASP A 343 -9.95 24.18 -12.81
CA ASP A 343 -11.09 24.74 -13.55
C ASP A 343 -12.07 23.66 -14.05
N LEU A 344 -11.56 22.46 -14.32
CA LEU A 344 -12.39 21.33 -14.78
C LEU A 344 -13.14 20.65 -13.62
N THR A 345 -12.62 20.69 -12.39
CA THR A 345 -13.31 20.15 -11.21
C THR A 345 -14.50 21.01 -10.76
N GLU A 346 -14.53 22.29 -11.15
CA GLU A 346 -15.70 23.16 -10.98
C GLU A 346 -16.91 22.75 -11.85
N ILE A 347 -16.69 21.90 -12.87
CA ILE A 347 -17.78 21.40 -13.71
C ILE A 347 -18.57 20.34 -12.91
N PRO A 348 -19.90 20.51 -12.73
CA PRO A 348 -20.70 19.50 -12.06
C PRO A 348 -20.52 18.11 -12.69
N TYR A 349 -20.43 17.08 -11.86
CA TYR A 349 -20.21 15.68 -12.29
C TYR A 349 -18.84 15.38 -12.92
N VAL A 350 -17.87 16.31 -12.87
CA VAL A 350 -16.48 16.07 -13.24
C VAL A 350 -15.65 15.93 -11.97
N SER A 351 -15.21 14.71 -11.68
CA SER A 351 -14.29 14.45 -10.55
C SER A 351 -12.86 14.91 -10.88
N PRO A 352 -11.98 15.11 -9.88
CA PRO A 352 -10.55 15.37 -10.10
C PRO A 352 -9.87 14.36 -11.04
N VAL A 353 -10.28 13.10 -10.97
CA VAL A 353 -9.81 12.03 -11.89
C VAL A 353 -10.33 12.26 -13.31
N THR A 354 -11.61 12.62 -13.47
CA THR A 354 -12.17 12.93 -14.79
C THR A 354 -11.53 14.18 -15.38
N ALA A 355 -11.24 15.19 -14.56
CA ALA A 355 -10.48 16.37 -14.97
C ALA A 355 -9.07 16.00 -15.47
N GLU A 356 -8.35 15.14 -14.73
CA GLU A 356 -7.05 14.61 -15.13
C GLU A 356 -7.11 13.87 -16.49
N PHE A 357 -8.14 13.04 -16.70
CA PHE A 357 -8.33 12.36 -17.99
C PHE A 357 -8.60 13.33 -19.14
N ILE A 358 -9.37 14.40 -18.92
CA ILE A 358 -9.62 15.43 -19.94
C ILE A 358 -8.31 16.13 -20.32
N VAL A 359 -7.49 16.51 -19.33
CA VAL A 359 -6.17 17.14 -19.54
C VAL A 359 -5.21 16.19 -20.26
N SER A 360 -5.14 14.94 -19.81
CA SER A 360 -4.27 13.92 -20.40
C SER A 360 -4.65 13.62 -21.85
N TYR A 361 -5.95 13.44 -22.12
CA TYR A 361 -6.45 13.15 -23.46
C TYR A 361 -6.08 14.24 -24.46
N ARG A 362 -6.29 15.53 -24.12
CA ARG A 362 -5.96 16.64 -25.03
C ARG A 362 -4.46 16.86 -25.21
N LYS A 363 -3.63 16.45 -24.24
CA LYS A 363 -2.17 16.47 -24.36
C LYS A 363 -1.68 15.40 -25.35
N GLU A 364 -2.30 14.23 -25.33
CA GLU A 364 -1.93 13.10 -26.18
C GLU A 364 -2.53 13.20 -27.60
N HIS A 365 -3.79 13.62 -27.70
CA HIS A 365 -4.57 13.57 -28.95
C HIS A 365 -4.78 14.96 -29.59
N GLY A 366 -4.28 16.03 -28.96
CA GLY A 366 -4.53 17.41 -29.36
C GLY A 366 -5.88 17.95 -28.84
N PRO A 367 -6.19 19.23 -29.10
CA PRO A 367 -7.40 19.87 -28.59
C PRO A 367 -8.67 19.22 -29.14
N PHE A 368 -9.72 19.17 -28.31
CA PHE A 368 -11.05 18.73 -28.71
C PHE A 368 -11.63 19.67 -29.77
N ARG A 369 -12.01 19.11 -30.92
CA ARG A 369 -12.64 19.83 -32.03
C ARG A 369 -14.12 20.09 -31.80
N SER A 370 -14.73 19.32 -30.91
CA SER A 370 -16.11 19.53 -30.48
C SER A 370 -16.33 19.01 -29.06
N LYS A 371 -17.31 19.57 -28.35
CA LYS A 371 -17.68 19.13 -26.99
C LYS A 371 -17.97 17.63 -26.93
N ARG A 372 -18.53 17.07 -28.00
CA ARG A 372 -18.89 15.65 -28.08
C ARG A 372 -17.68 14.73 -28.07
N GLU A 373 -16.50 15.20 -28.47
CA GLU A 373 -15.26 14.40 -28.42
C GLU A 373 -14.84 14.05 -27.00
N LEU A 374 -15.33 14.77 -25.98
CA LEU A 374 -15.19 14.35 -24.58
C LEU A 374 -15.74 12.94 -24.33
N THR A 375 -16.70 12.47 -25.14
CA THR A 375 -17.19 11.09 -25.02
C THR A 375 -16.15 10.01 -25.30
N ARG A 376 -14.97 10.40 -25.81
CA ARG A 376 -13.79 9.55 -26.02
C ARG A 376 -12.83 9.56 -24.82
N VAL A 377 -13.05 10.46 -23.86
CA VAL A 377 -12.25 10.57 -22.64
C VAL A 377 -12.78 9.58 -21.61
N ASN A 378 -11.88 8.83 -20.99
CA ASN A 378 -12.22 7.93 -19.90
C ASN A 378 -12.91 8.72 -18.77
N GLY A 379 -13.99 8.18 -18.19
CA GLY A 379 -14.81 8.88 -17.19
C GLY A 379 -15.90 9.80 -17.75
N VAL A 380 -15.87 10.18 -19.04
CA VAL A 380 -16.92 11.00 -19.67
C VAL A 380 -17.72 10.17 -20.68
N GLY A 381 -18.62 9.32 -20.19
CA GLY A 381 -19.53 8.56 -21.08
C GLY A 381 -20.62 9.45 -21.72
N LYS A 382 -21.41 8.88 -22.65
CA LYS A 382 -22.57 9.58 -23.28
C LYS A 382 -23.54 10.18 -22.25
N HIS A 383 -23.70 9.52 -21.10
CA HIS A 383 -24.58 9.99 -20.02
C HIS A 383 -23.97 11.17 -19.25
N THR A 384 -22.72 11.05 -18.79
CA THR A 384 -21.96 12.15 -18.17
C THR A 384 -21.90 13.35 -19.10
N TYR A 385 -21.59 13.15 -20.38
CA TYR A 385 -21.60 14.20 -21.39
C TYR A 385 -22.96 14.93 -21.47
N LYS A 386 -24.09 14.21 -21.42
CA LYS A 386 -25.42 14.85 -21.42
C LYS A 386 -25.63 15.77 -20.22
N LYS A 387 -25.10 15.41 -19.05
CA LYS A 387 -25.18 16.22 -17.83
C LYS A 387 -24.27 17.44 -17.89
N ILE A 388 -23.05 17.27 -18.41
CA ILE A 388 -22.04 18.33 -18.36
C ILE A 388 -22.05 19.26 -19.58
N LYS A 389 -22.60 18.85 -20.75
CA LYS A 389 -22.50 19.58 -22.03
C LYS A 389 -22.95 21.04 -22.01
N LYS A 390 -23.78 21.43 -21.03
CA LYS A 390 -24.27 22.80 -20.85
C LYS A 390 -23.28 23.69 -20.08
N TYR A 391 -22.39 23.08 -19.29
CA TYR A 391 -21.38 23.77 -18.48
C TYR A 391 -20.02 23.87 -19.18
N ILE A 392 -19.91 23.44 -20.44
CA ILE A 392 -18.63 23.38 -21.15
C ILE A 392 -18.68 24.03 -22.54
N THR A 393 -17.54 24.54 -22.98
CA THR A 393 -17.24 25.01 -24.34
C THR A 393 -15.94 24.40 -24.86
N THR A 394 -15.75 24.33 -26.18
CA THR A 394 -14.47 24.01 -26.83
C THR A 394 -13.67 25.25 -27.16
#